data_AF-A0A535FCU8-F1
#
_entry.id   AF-A0A535FCU8-F1
#
_cell.length_a   1.000
_cell.length_b   1.000
_cell.length_c   1.000
_cell.angle_alpha   90.00
_cell.angle_beta   90.00
_cell.angle_gamma   90.00
#
_symmetry.space_group_name_H-M   'P 1'
#
loop_
_entity.id
_entity.type
_entity.pdbx_description
1 polymer ?
#
loop_
_entity_poly.entity_id
_entity_poly.type
_entity_poly.pdbx_seq_one_letter_code
_entity_poly.pdbx_strand_id
1 'polypeptide(L)'
;LRAMGHRVAFTAVTSISQAYCAAMTQADCIIPYYNRLQRSGVDANERLAQMARLLANQQSATRILAASIKSPTEAVSALLAGAHDLTVAPEVLLAMVTDPASEQAVARFVQDWQSMNKV
;
A
#
# COMPACT_ATOMS: atom_id res chain seq x y z
N LEU A 1 13.18 22.70 -0.50
CA LEU A 1 12.77 21.72 -1.54
C LEU A 1 11.42 22.10 -2.14
N ARG A 2 10.33 22.09 -1.36
CA ARG A 2 8.99 22.53 -1.78
C ARG A 2 8.95 23.94 -2.40
N ALA A 3 9.57 24.93 -1.75
CA ALA A 3 9.68 26.30 -2.27
C ALA A 3 10.46 26.41 -3.59
N MET A 4 11.22 25.38 -3.97
CA MET A 4 11.94 25.29 -5.24
C MET A 4 11.15 24.49 -6.31
N GLY A 5 9.88 24.14 -6.04
CA GLY A 5 9.02 23.39 -6.97
C GLY A 5 9.23 21.87 -6.98
N HIS A 6 9.99 21.32 -6.04
CA HIS A 6 10.22 19.87 -5.95
C HIS A 6 9.19 19.18 -5.06
N ARG A 7 8.79 17.98 -5.48
CA ARG A 7 8.03 17.04 -4.64
C ARG A 7 8.90 16.52 -3.51
N VAL A 8 8.32 16.39 -2.32
CA VAL A 8 8.98 16.00 -1.08
C VAL A 8 8.27 14.80 -0.48
N ALA A 9 9.03 13.76 -0.20
CA ALA A 9 8.56 12.58 0.51
C ALA A 9 9.32 12.44 1.84
N PHE A 10 8.59 12.16 2.92
CA PHE A 10 9.20 11.81 4.21
C PHE A 10 9.24 10.30 4.34
N THR A 11 10.43 9.72 4.35
CA THR A 11 10.61 8.28 4.49
C THR A 11 10.92 7.85 5.91
N ALA A 12 10.84 6.55 6.18
CA ALA A 12 11.04 5.95 7.50
C ALA A 12 10.14 6.56 8.60
N VAL A 13 8.89 6.87 8.25
CA VAL A 13 7.90 7.43 9.18
C VAL A 13 7.28 6.28 9.99
N THR A 14 7.60 6.20 11.28
CA THR A 14 7.12 5.14 12.18
C THR A 14 6.16 5.66 13.25
N SER A 15 6.14 6.98 13.49
CA SER A 15 5.31 7.61 14.53
C SER A 15 4.32 8.64 13.97
N ILE A 16 3.27 8.90 14.75
CA ILE A 16 2.26 9.93 14.43
C ILE A 16 2.88 11.33 14.45
N SER A 17 3.83 11.59 15.35
CA SER A 17 4.54 12.87 15.40
C SER A 17 5.34 13.15 14.13
N GLN A 18 5.97 12.13 13.54
CA GLN A 18 6.65 12.28 12.24
C GLN A 18 5.65 12.59 11.11
N ALA A 19 4.50 11.92 11.10
CA ALA A 19 3.44 12.18 10.14
C ALA A 19 2.90 13.61 10.27
N TYR A 20 2.76 14.11 11.50
CA TYR A 20 2.37 15.50 11.76
C TYR A 20 3.39 16.50 11.21
N CYS A 21 4.69 16.30 11.50
CA CYS A 21 5.74 17.15 10.95
C CYS A 21 5.72 17.18 9.41
N ALA A 22 5.54 16.02 8.77
CA ALA A 22 5.42 15.93 7.31
C ALA A 22 4.25 16.78 6.78
N ALA A 23 3.09 16.68 7.41
CA ALA A 23 1.90 17.45 7.05
C ALA A 23 2.12 18.97 7.21
N MET A 24 2.78 19.40 8.29
CA MET A 24 3.08 20.82 8.52
C MET A 24 4.05 21.39 7.49
N THR A 25 4.96 20.56 6.96
CA THR A 25 5.82 20.95 5.83
C THR A 25 5.14 20.81 4.47
N GLN A 26 3.87 20.40 4.45
CA GLN A 26 3.09 20.11 3.25
C GLN A 26 3.80 19.12 2.32
N ALA A 27 4.41 18.07 2.87
CA ALA A 27 5.03 17.01 2.10
C ALA A 27 4.00 16.33 1.17
N ASP A 28 4.43 15.88 0.00
CA ASP A 28 3.56 15.18 -0.96
C ASP A 28 3.15 13.80 -0.42
N CYS A 29 4.07 13.11 0.26
CA CYS A 29 3.75 11.86 0.93
C CYS A 29 4.61 11.57 2.16
N ILE A 30 4.05 10.72 3.03
CA ILE A 30 4.80 9.97 4.04
C ILE A 30 4.94 8.52 3.61
N ILE A 31 6.06 7.89 3.99
CA ILE A 31 6.40 6.52 3.65
C ILE A 31 6.60 5.71 4.93
N PRO A 32 5.51 5.16 5.52
CA PRO A 32 5.62 4.21 6.61
C PRO A 32 6.08 2.83 6.13
N TYR A 33 6.97 2.21 6.89
CA TYR A 33 7.49 0.88 6.59
C TYR A 33 6.65 -0.19 7.30
N TYR A 34 5.58 -0.65 6.64
CA TYR A 34 4.53 -1.49 7.21
C TYR A 34 5.08 -2.75 7.91
N ASN A 35 5.82 -3.60 7.20
CA ASN A 35 6.37 -4.83 7.81
C ASN A 35 7.39 -4.52 8.92
N ARG A 36 8.14 -3.41 8.82
CA ARG A 36 9.09 -3.02 9.89
C ARG A 36 8.38 -2.56 11.16
N LEU A 37 7.21 -1.92 11.04
CA LEU A 37 6.34 -1.61 12.18
C LEU A 37 5.93 -2.92 12.88
N GLN A 38 5.41 -3.89 12.13
CA GLN A 38 5.02 -5.19 12.69
C GLN A 38 6.17 -5.90 13.37
N ARG A 39 7.35 -5.95 12.74
CA ARG A 39 8.56 -6.55 13.32
C ARG A 39 9.06 -5.85 14.58
N SER A 40 8.72 -4.59 14.77
CA SER A 40 9.01 -3.83 15.98
C SER A 40 7.93 -3.97 17.07
N GLY A 41 6.95 -4.87 16.89
CA GLY A 41 5.85 -5.07 17.83
C GLY A 41 4.76 -4.00 17.75
N VAL A 42 4.76 -3.16 16.71
CA VAL A 42 3.74 -2.14 16.48
C VAL A 42 2.67 -2.71 15.56
N ASP A 43 1.40 -2.55 15.92
CA ASP A 43 0.29 -2.81 15.00
C ASP A 43 0.35 -1.80 13.84
N ALA A 44 0.73 -2.29 12.67
CA ALA A 44 0.89 -1.47 11.49
C ALA A 44 -0.44 -0.95 10.94
N ASN A 45 -1.53 -1.72 11.06
CA ASN A 45 -2.85 -1.28 10.60
C ASN A 45 -3.36 -0.14 11.47
N GLU A 46 -3.30 -0.28 12.79
CA GLU A 46 -3.70 0.79 13.69
C GLU A 46 -2.79 2.02 13.51
N ARG A 47 -1.49 1.83 13.32
CA ARG A 47 -0.57 2.95 13.06
C ARG A 47 -0.93 3.71 11.78
N LEU A 48 -1.20 3.00 10.68
CA LEU A 48 -1.63 3.62 9.42
C LEU A 48 -2.98 4.33 9.57
N ALA A 49 -3.95 3.71 10.25
CA ALA A 49 -5.24 4.32 10.51
C ALA A 49 -5.14 5.61 11.31
N GLN A 50 -4.26 5.65 12.32
CA GLN A 50 -3.97 6.86 13.08
C GLN A 50 -3.31 7.95 12.21
N MET A 51 -2.37 7.58 11.34
CA MET A 51 -1.76 8.52 10.39
C MET A 51 -2.83 9.07 9.43
N ALA A 52 -3.70 8.23 8.89
CA ALA A 52 -4.77 8.65 7.98
C ALA A 52 -5.75 9.62 8.66
N ARG A 53 -6.19 9.29 9.89
CA ARG A 53 -7.05 10.16 10.71
C ARG A 53 -6.38 11.51 11.00
N LEU A 54 -5.10 11.51 11.36
CA LEU A 54 -4.34 12.74 11.57
C LEU A 54 -4.34 13.62 10.31
N LEU A 55 -3.98 13.05 9.16
CA LEU A 55 -3.88 13.79 7.89
C LEU A 55 -5.24 14.36 7.47
N ALA A 56 -6.32 13.58 7.64
CA ALA A 56 -7.68 14.02 7.39
C ALA A 56 -8.09 15.19 8.32
N ASN A 57 -7.82 15.08 9.63
CA ASN A 57 -8.13 16.12 10.60
C ASN A 57 -7.36 17.42 10.34
N GLN A 58 -6.16 17.34 9.79
CA GLN A 58 -5.35 18.50 9.39
C GLN A 58 -5.74 19.04 8.01
N GLN A 59 -6.72 18.44 7.32
CA GLN A 59 -7.06 18.72 5.92
C GLN A 59 -5.82 18.69 5.01
N SER A 60 -4.88 17.82 5.33
CA SER A 60 -3.60 17.73 4.63
C SER A 60 -3.75 17.03 3.28
N ALA A 61 -3.09 17.55 2.25
CA ALA A 61 -2.95 16.88 0.96
C ALA A 61 -1.84 15.80 0.94
N THR A 62 -1.10 15.65 2.05
CA THR A 62 -0.06 14.61 2.18
C THR A 62 -0.69 13.23 2.05
N ARG A 63 -0.14 12.40 1.15
CA ARG A 63 -0.59 11.01 0.94
C ARG A 63 0.21 10.03 1.79
N ILE A 64 -0.37 8.85 2.03
CA ILE A 64 0.33 7.73 2.66
C ILE A 64 0.76 6.74 1.56
N LEU A 65 2.06 6.65 1.31
CA LEU A 65 2.68 5.66 0.44
C LEU A 65 3.24 4.52 1.31
N ALA A 66 2.45 3.48 1.56
CA ALA A 66 2.91 2.38 2.41
C ALA A 66 4.00 1.56 1.67
N ALA A 67 5.08 1.30 2.39
CA ALA A 67 6.27 0.64 1.87
C ALA A 67 6.70 -0.51 2.77
N SER A 68 7.77 -1.21 2.36
CA SER A 68 8.27 -2.40 3.06
C SER A 68 7.18 -3.47 3.20
N ILE A 69 6.34 -3.65 2.18
CA ILE A 69 5.33 -4.69 2.10
C ILE A 69 5.97 -6.00 1.63
N LYS A 70 5.56 -7.13 2.23
CA LYS A 70 6.14 -8.47 1.99
C LYS A 70 5.15 -9.49 1.43
N SER A 71 3.87 -9.17 1.37
CA SER A 71 2.85 -10.06 0.79
C SER A 71 1.65 -9.28 0.25
N PRO A 72 0.84 -9.89 -0.65
CA PRO A 72 -0.44 -9.33 -1.07
C PRO A 72 -1.38 -9.02 0.11
N THR A 73 -1.37 -9.86 1.15
CA THR A 73 -2.19 -9.65 2.35
C THR A 73 -1.79 -8.39 3.11
N GLU A 74 -0.48 -8.13 3.26
CA GLU A 74 0.01 -6.87 3.84
C GLU A 74 -0.34 -5.66 2.97
N ALA A 75 -0.26 -5.80 1.64
CA ALA A 75 -0.64 -4.75 0.69
C ALA A 75 -2.11 -4.33 0.85
N VAL A 76 -3.02 -5.31 0.86
CA VAL A 76 -4.46 -5.08 1.06
C VAL A 76 -4.74 -4.50 2.44
N SER A 77 -4.08 -5.03 3.48
CA SER A 77 -4.25 -4.53 4.85
C SER A 77 -3.84 -3.06 4.97
N ALA A 78 -2.70 -2.68 4.38
CA ALA A 78 -2.24 -1.30 4.38
C ALA A 78 -3.23 -0.36 3.66
N LEU A 79 -3.76 -0.77 2.50
CA LEU A 79 -4.77 0.01 1.76
C LEU A 79 -6.05 0.20 2.58
N LEU A 80 -6.58 -0.88 3.18
CA LEU A 80 -7.77 -0.82 4.04
C LEU A 80 -7.55 0.01 5.31
N ALA A 81 -6.31 0.06 5.81
CA ALA A 81 -5.92 0.88 6.95
C ALA A 81 -5.76 2.39 6.59
N GLY A 82 -5.89 2.77 5.33
CA GLY A 82 -5.84 4.16 4.88
C GLY A 82 -4.58 4.57 4.11
N ALA A 83 -3.75 3.60 3.69
CA ALA A 83 -2.72 3.89 2.69
C ALA A 83 -3.38 4.31 1.36
N HIS A 84 -2.84 5.35 0.74
CA HIS A 84 -3.33 5.85 -0.55
C HIS A 84 -2.61 5.18 -1.72
N ASP A 85 -1.33 4.87 -1.52
CA ASP A 85 -0.45 4.25 -2.50
C ASP A 85 0.37 3.14 -1.83
N LEU A 86 0.92 2.25 -2.67
CA LEU A 86 1.84 1.21 -2.25
C LEU A 86 3.14 1.30 -3.06
N THR A 87 4.25 1.02 -2.40
CA THR A 87 5.50 0.63 -3.08
C THR A 87 5.87 -0.78 -2.63
N VAL A 88 5.87 -1.70 -3.58
CA VAL A 88 6.06 -3.13 -3.34
C VAL A 88 7.14 -3.68 -4.28
N ALA A 89 7.73 -4.81 -3.90
CA ALA A 89 8.64 -5.50 -4.80
C ALA A 89 7.87 -6.12 -5.98
N PRO A 90 8.47 -6.27 -7.18
CA PRO A 90 7.79 -6.80 -8.36
C PRO A 90 7.10 -8.15 -8.12
N GLU A 91 7.71 -9.04 -7.33
CA GLU A 91 7.12 -10.34 -6.98
C GLU A 91 5.82 -10.21 -6.19
N VAL A 92 5.72 -9.24 -5.29
CA VAL A 92 4.49 -8.97 -4.53
C VAL A 92 3.42 -8.40 -5.45
N LEU A 93 3.80 -7.48 -6.35
CA LEU A 93 2.87 -6.90 -7.32
C LEU A 93 2.28 -7.97 -8.26
N LEU A 94 3.12 -8.87 -8.76
CA LEU A 94 2.67 -9.97 -9.61
C LEU A 94 1.74 -10.93 -8.84
N ALA A 95 2.06 -11.24 -7.58
CA ALA A 95 1.20 -12.07 -6.74
C ALA A 95 -0.16 -11.41 -6.42
N MET A 96 -0.25 -10.07 -6.43
CA MET A 96 -1.52 -9.35 -6.21
C MET A 96 -2.50 -9.45 -7.38
N VAL A 97 -2.03 -9.72 -8.60
CA VAL A 97 -2.89 -9.83 -9.79
C VAL A 97 -3.28 -11.28 -10.11
N THR A 98 -2.75 -12.26 -9.38
CA THR A 98 -3.01 -13.69 -9.55
C THR A 98 -3.94 -14.22 -8.44
N ASP A 99 -4.89 -15.06 -8.81
CA ASP A 99 -5.78 -15.76 -7.88
C ASP A 99 -5.99 -17.21 -8.34
N PRO A 100 -5.84 -18.23 -7.47
CA PRO A 100 -5.95 -19.63 -7.86
C PRO A 100 -7.31 -20.01 -8.46
N ALA A 101 -8.41 -19.41 -8.00
CA ALA A 101 -9.73 -19.69 -8.56
C ALA A 101 -9.86 -19.10 -9.97
N SER A 102 -9.28 -17.93 -10.20
CA SER A 102 -9.20 -17.31 -11.51
C SER A 102 -8.39 -18.15 -12.50
N GLU A 103 -7.24 -18.69 -12.09
CA GLU A 103 -6.43 -19.59 -12.92
C GLU A 103 -7.18 -20.89 -13.26
N GLN A 104 -7.87 -21.47 -12.28
CA GLN A 104 -8.71 -22.66 -12.50
C GLN A 104 -9.85 -22.38 -13.47
N ALA A 105 -10.50 -21.22 -13.36
CA ALA A 105 -11.57 -20.81 -14.27
C ALA A 105 -11.04 -20.68 -15.70
N VAL A 106 -9.89 -20.02 -15.90
CA VAL A 106 -9.25 -19.89 -17.21
C VAL A 106 -8.92 -21.27 -17.81
N ALA A 107 -8.32 -22.17 -17.02
CA ALA A 107 -8.01 -23.52 -17.47
C ALA A 107 -9.27 -24.29 -17.88
N ARG A 108 -10.36 -24.13 -17.11
CA ARG A 108 -11.65 -24.74 -17.42
C ARG A 108 -12.24 -24.22 -18.74
N PHE A 109 -12.24 -22.91 -18.96
CA PHE A 109 -12.72 -22.32 -20.20
C PHE A 109 -11.95 -22.84 -21.42
N VAL A 110 -10.63 -23.03 -21.30
CA VAL A 110 -9.81 -23.60 -22.38
C VAL A 110 -10.22 -25.05 -22.69
N GLN A 111 -10.45 -25.87 -21.66
CA GLN A 111 -10.88 -27.27 -21.83
C GLN A 111 -12.26 -27.38 -22.49
N ASP A 112 -13.21 -26.57 -22.04
CA ASP A 112 -14.57 -26.56 -22.58
C ASP A 112 -14.56 -26.13 -24.06
N TRP A 113 -13.78 -25.09 -24.41
CA TRP A 113 -13.62 -24.65 -25.80
C TRP A 113 -13.04 -25.73 -26.72
N GLN A 114 -11.98 -26.41 -26.27
CA GLN A 114 -11.37 -27.51 -27.03
C GLN A 114 -12.32 -28.68 -27.23
N SER A 115 -13.25 -28.91 -26.30
CA SER A 115 -14.24 -29.99 -26.39
C SER A 115 -15.34 -29.68 -27.40
N MET A 116 -15.68 -28.40 -27.61
CA MET A 116 -16.65 -27.97 -28.63
C MET A 116 -16.11 -28.07 -30.07
N ASN A 117 -14.80 -27.88 -30.27
CA ASN A 117 -14.16 -27.94 -31.59
C ASN A 117 -13.77 -29.37 -32.05
N LYS A 118 -14.23 -30.42 -31.36
CA LYS A 118 -14.02 -31.83 -31.73
C LYS A 118 -15.19 -32.44 -32.53
N VAL A 119 -15.99 -31.61 -33.19
CA VAL A 119 -17.07 -32.03 -34.12
C VAL A 119 -16.63 -31.78 -35.56
#